data_AF-A0A966DYB6-F1
#
_entry.id   AF-A0A966DYB6-F1
#
_cell.length_a   1.000
_cell.length_b   1.000
_cell.length_c   1.000
_cell.angle_alpha   90.00
_cell.angle_beta   90.00
_cell.angle_gamma   90.00
#
_symmetry.space_group_name_H-M   'P 1'
#
loop_
_entity.id
_entity.type
_entity.pdbx_description
1 polymer ?
#
loop_
_entity_poly.entity_id
_entity_poly.type
_entity_poly.pdbx_seq_one_letter_code
_entity_poly.pdbx_strand_id
1 'polypeptide(L)'
;VSSPEINFNIAADYEFDVSANWMTRLHLDANYVDDQWFSAYNDTVVEGLGDYGEIQQEGYWLLNGRITLADSTDRYAVSLWGANLTDEEYDIYGINLQSGFGFNYFMEGAPRTWGVELTYRF
;
A
#
# COMPACT_ATOMS: atom_id res chain seq x y z
N VAL A 1 6.79 16.01 12.62
CA VAL A 1 6.49 14.81 11.84
C VAL A 1 6.44 13.72 12.88
N SER A 2 5.27 13.12 13.08
CA SER A 2 5.17 11.94 13.94
C SER A 2 5.24 10.71 13.05
N SER A 3 6.05 9.74 13.44
CA SER A 3 5.97 8.40 12.84
C SER A 3 4.75 7.67 13.40
N PRO A 4 4.07 6.84 12.61
CA PRO A 4 3.01 5.96 13.10
C PRO A 4 3.45 5.19 14.35
N GLU A 5 2.60 5.13 15.36
CA GLU A 5 2.86 4.42 16.61
C GLU A 5 2.86 2.91 16.40
N ILE A 6 2.00 2.43 15.51
CA ILE A 6 1.85 1.02 15.17
C ILE A 6 1.98 0.84 13.67
N ASN A 7 2.82 -0.13 13.29
CA ASN A 7 2.82 -0.69 11.96
C ASN A 7 2.75 -2.21 12.06
N PHE A 8 1.99 -2.82 11.15
CA PHE A 8 1.75 -4.25 11.22
C PHE A 8 1.61 -4.86 9.83
N ASN A 9 2.18 -6.04 9.64
CA ASN A 9 2.08 -6.80 8.40
C ASN A 9 1.65 -8.23 8.72
N ILE A 10 0.69 -8.74 7.96
CA ILE A 10 0.35 -10.16 7.91
C ILE A 10 0.47 -10.61 6.46
N ALA A 11 1.03 -11.80 6.25
CA ALA A 11 0.97 -12.50 4.99
C ALA A 11 0.54 -13.95 5.17
N ALA A 12 -0.12 -14.49 4.14
CA ALA A 12 -0.48 -15.89 4.03
C ALA A 12 -0.10 -16.42 2.64
N ASP A 13 0.58 -17.56 2.62
CA ASP A 13 0.98 -18.27 1.42
C ASP A 13 0.38 -19.66 1.40
N TYR A 14 -0.09 -20.10 0.24
CA TYR A 14 -0.60 -21.45 0.04
C TYR A 14 -0.19 -22.00 -1.32
N GLU A 15 0.35 -23.22 -1.33
CA GLU A 15 0.76 -23.92 -2.54
C GLU A 15 0.01 -25.24 -2.64
N PHE A 16 -0.45 -25.58 -3.85
CA PHE A 16 -1.06 -26.86 -4.13
C PHE A 16 -0.83 -27.29 -5.57
N ASP A 17 -0.74 -28.61 -5.77
CA ASP A 17 -0.63 -29.21 -7.10
C ASP A 17 -1.99 -29.20 -7.79
N VAL A 18 -2.03 -28.66 -9.02
CA VAL A 18 -3.20 -28.73 -9.90
C VAL A 18 -3.16 -30.02 -10.73
N SER A 19 -1.96 -30.49 -11.07
CA SER A 19 -1.69 -31.75 -11.75
C SER A 19 -0.27 -32.22 -11.47
N ALA A 20 0.13 -33.39 -11.98
CA ALA A 20 1.51 -33.90 -11.83
C ALA A 20 2.60 -32.93 -12.34
N ASN A 21 2.25 -32.02 -13.26
CA ASN A 21 3.21 -31.13 -13.92
C ASN A 21 2.96 -29.65 -13.63
N TRP A 22 1.97 -29.30 -12.81
CA TRP A 22 1.56 -27.91 -12.58
C TRP A 22 1.13 -27.69 -11.14
N MET A 23 1.62 -26.60 -10.56
CA MET A 23 1.24 -26.15 -9.22
C MET A 23 0.72 -24.72 -9.25
N THR A 24 -0.08 -24.38 -8.26
CA THR A 24 -0.54 -23.01 -8.02
C THR A 24 -0.03 -22.51 -6.68
N ARG A 25 0.46 -21.28 -6.67
CA ARG A 25 0.89 -20.53 -5.49
C ARG A 25 -0.05 -19.34 -5.31
N LEU A 26 -0.61 -19.22 -4.12
CA LEU A 26 -1.44 -18.11 -3.69
C LEU A 26 -0.67 -17.32 -2.64
N HIS A 27 -0.71 -16.00 -2.77
CA HIS A 27 -0.17 -15.06 -1.79
C HIS A 27 -1.20 -13.98 -1.50
N LEU A 28 -1.37 -13.65 -0.22
CA LEU A 28 -2.19 -12.53 0.23
C LEU A 28 -1.45 -11.85 1.40
N ASP A 29 -1.29 -10.53 1.34
CA ASP A 29 -0.71 -9.74 2.41
C ASP A 29 -1.53 -8.49 2.72
N ALA A 30 -1.50 -8.09 3.99
CA ALA A 30 -2.16 -6.89 4.49
C ALA A 30 -1.18 -6.10 5.35
N ASN A 31 -1.08 -4.80 5.09
CA ASN A 31 -0.23 -3.87 5.82
C ASN A 31 -1.11 -2.81 6.49
N TYR A 32 -0.97 -2.64 7.79
CA TYR A 32 -1.59 -1.56 8.54
C TYR A 32 -0.53 -0.54 8.94
N VAL A 33 -0.89 0.72 8.80
CA VAL A 33 -0.15 1.86 9.33
C VAL A 33 -1.13 2.68 10.16
N ASP A 34 -0.75 3.01 11.39
CA ASP A 34 -1.55 3.88 12.26
C ASP A 34 -1.59 5.32 11.74
N ASP A 35 -2.34 6.20 12.42
CA ASP A 35 -2.37 7.61 12.05
C ASP A 35 -0.98 8.27 12.14
N GLN A 36 -0.77 9.31 11.32
CA GLN A 36 0.48 10.06 11.30
C GLN A 36 0.29 11.53 10.98
N TRP A 37 1.24 12.33 11.45
CA TRP A 37 1.30 13.76 11.21
C TRP A 37 2.42 14.11 10.24
N PHE A 38 2.09 14.75 9.12
CA PHE A 38 3.10 15.24 8.16
C PHE A 38 3.85 16.49 8.62
N SER A 39 3.43 17.13 9.71
CA SER A 39 4.06 18.32 10.29
C SER A 39 4.65 18.08 11.68
N ALA A 40 5.63 18.89 12.09
CA ALA A 40 6.13 18.94 13.47
C ALA A 40 5.18 19.64 14.45
N TYR A 41 4.18 20.33 13.92
CA TYR A 41 3.14 20.97 14.71
C TYR A 41 1.97 20.02 15.03
N ASN A 42 1.96 18.80 14.49
CA ASN A 42 0.87 17.82 14.69
C ASN A 42 -0.52 18.45 14.48
N ASP A 43 -1.41 18.40 15.47
CA ASP A 43 -2.76 19.00 15.49
C ASP A 43 -2.79 20.46 15.96
N THR A 44 -1.63 21.11 16.09
CA THR A 44 -1.57 22.48 16.60
C THR A 44 -2.08 23.47 15.55
N VAL A 45 -2.99 24.34 15.98
CA VAL A 45 -3.37 25.55 15.22
C VAL A 45 -2.39 26.67 15.53
N VAL A 46 -1.75 27.23 14.49
CA VAL A 46 -0.82 28.35 14.64
C VAL A 46 -1.42 29.60 14.00
N GLU A 47 -1.53 30.68 14.78
CA GLU A 47 -2.07 31.95 14.32
C GLU A 47 -1.29 32.47 13.08
N GLY A 48 -2.02 32.76 11.99
CA GLY A 48 -1.44 33.21 10.72
C GLY A 48 -0.81 32.12 9.85
N LEU A 49 -0.71 30.88 10.34
CA LEU A 49 -0.20 29.71 9.58
C LEU A 49 -1.26 28.64 9.32
N GLY A 50 -2.35 28.60 10.10
CA GLY A 50 -3.48 27.69 9.91
C GLY A 50 -3.46 26.48 10.82
N ASP A 51 -4.33 25.53 10.54
CA ASP A 51 -4.47 24.26 11.26
C ASP A 51 -3.59 23.18 10.61
N TYR A 52 -2.64 22.64 11.36
CA TYR A 52 -1.80 21.52 10.89
C TYR A 52 -2.51 20.16 11.04
N GLY A 53 -3.65 20.13 11.73
CA GLY A 53 -4.49 18.95 11.85
C GLY A 53 -5.09 18.50 10.52
N GLU A 54 -5.34 19.45 9.60
CA GLU A 54 -5.92 19.20 8.28
C GLU A 54 -5.02 18.36 7.35
N ILE A 55 -3.73 18.22 7.68
CA ILE A 55 -2.75 17.46 6.90
C ILE A 55 -2.30 16.19 7.63
N GLN A 56 -3.14 15.63 8.50
CA GLN A 56 -2.92 14.30 9.05
C GLN A 56 -3.29 13.22 8.04
N GLN A 57 -2.72 12.04 8.22
CA GLN A 57 -3.20 10.83 7.56
C GLN A 57 -3.75 9.90 8.64
N GLU A 58 -5.02 9.50 8.50
CA GLU A 58 -5.62 8.50 9.38
C GLU A 58 -5.01 7.12 9.10
N GLY A 59 -5.05 6.24 10.10
CA GLY A 59 -4.53 4.89 9.93
C GLY A 59 -5.30 4.10 8.85
N TYR A 60 -4.57 3.34 8.03
CA TYR A 60 -5.10 2.69 6.85
C TYR A 60 -4.54 1.28 6.64
N TRP A 61 -5.28 0.46 5.88
CA TRP A 61 -4.86 -0.89 5.49
C TRP A 61 -4.61 -0.97 3.98
N LEU A 62 -3.49 -1.57 3.60
CA LEU A 62 -3.21 -1.94 2.21
C LEU A 62 -3.23 -3.45 2.06
N LEU A 63 -4.21 -3.96 1.31
CA LEU A 63 -4.36 -5.38 0.97
C LEU A 63 -3.78 -5.65 -0.42
N ASN A 64 -2.90 -6.64 -0.55
CA ASN A 64 -2.33 -7.05 -1.82
C ASN A 64 -2.49 -8.57 -2.01
N GLY A 65 -2.35 -9.04 -3.25
CA GLY A 65 -2.46 -10.46 -3.53
C GLY A 65 -1.85 -10.88 -4.86
N ARG A 66 -1.52 -12.17 -4.95
CA ARG A 66 -0.94 -12.79 -6.15
C ARG A 66 -1.39 -14.24 -6.29
N ILE A 67 -1.66 -14.63 -7.52
CA ILE A 67 -1.93 -16.00 -7.93
C ILE A 67 -0.92 -16.35 -9.03
N THR A 68 -0.16 -17.42 -8.84
CA THR A 68 0.81 -17.91 -9.82
C THR A 68 0.52 -19.36 -10.17
N LEU A 69 0.38 -19.65 -11.48
CA LEU A 69 0.40 -21.00 -12.03
C LEU A 69 1.79 -21.26 -12.60
N ALA A 70 2.48 -22.29 -12.12
CA ALA A 70 3.81 -22.67 -12.56
C ALA A 70 3.88 -24.15 -12.93
N ASP A 71 4.74 -24.50 -13.88
CA ASP A 71 5.03 -25.91 -14.15
C ASP A 71 5.91 -26.49 -13.03
N SER A 72 5.95 -27.81 -12.90
CA SER A 72 6.68 -28.51 -11.83
C SER A 72 8.20 -28.33 -11.89
N THR A 73 8.72 -27.80 -13.01
CA THR A 73 10.15 -27.47 -13.15
C THR A 73 10.44 -25.98 -12.93
N ASP A 74 9.42 -25.17 -12.63
CA ASP A 74 9.51 -23.71 -12.51
C ASP A 74 10.10 -23.03 -13.77
N ARG A 75 10.08 -23.70 -14.92
CA ARG A 75 10.54 -23.16 -16.20
C ARG A 75 9.57 -22.14 -16.76
N TYR A 76 8.28 -22.34 -16.56
CA TYR A 76 7.21 -21.50 -17.06
C TYR A 76 6.29 -21.10 -15.91
N ALA A 77 5.96 -19.81 -15.82
CA ALA A 77 4.97 -19.33 -14.88
C ALA A 77 4.10 -18.24 -15.50
N VAL A 78 2.83 -18.22 -15.10
CA VAL A 78 1.88 -17.13 -15.37
C VAL A 78 1.36 -16.64 -14.03
N SER A 79 1.41 -15.33 -13.79
CA SER A 79 0.93 -14.75 -12.55
C SER A 79 -0.03 -13.60 -12.78
N LEU A 80 -1.07 -13.53 -11.97
CA LEU A 80 -1.93 -12.36 -11.80
C LEU A 80 -1.66 -11.79 -10.40
N TRP A 81 -1.40 -10.50 -10.31
CA TRP A 81 -1.18 -9.81 -9.04
C TRP A 81 -1.98 -8.52 -8.97
N GLY A 82 -2.24 -8.07 -7.75
CA GLY A 82 -2.80 -6.76 -7.48
C GLY A 82 -2.28 -6.17 -6.18
N ALA A 83 -2.11 -4.85 -6.17
CA ALA A 83 -1.73 -4.05 -5.02
C ALA A 83 -2.87 -3.07 -4.69
N ASN A 84 -3.07 -2.80 -3.39
CA ASN A 84 -4.17 -1.98 -2.89
C ASN A 84 -5.54 -2.47 -3.42
N LEU A 85 -5.84 -3.76 -3.21
CA LEU A 85 -7.03 -4.45 -3.73
C LEU A 85 -8.35 -3.84 -3.23
N THR A 86 -8.33 -3.18 -2.08
CA THR A 86 -9.48 -2.48 -1.48
C THR A 86 -9.69 -1.07 -2.01
N ASP A 87 -8.75 -0.52 -2.79
CA ASP A 87 -8.79 0.87 -3.29
C ASP A 87 -8.76 1.90 -2.16
N GLU A 88 -7.91 1.65 -1.18
CA GLU A 88 -7.68 2.60 -0.11
C GLU A 88 -7.07 3.88 -0.68
N GLU A 89 -7.73 5.01 -0.47
CA GLU A 89 -7.18 6.34 -0.73
C GLU A 89 -6.43 6.80 0.51
N TYR A 90 -5.14 7.09 0.35
CA TYR A 90 -4.27 7.50 1.44
C TYR A 90 -3.21 8.45 0.88
N ASP A 91 -2.73 9.35 1.73
CA ASP A 91 -1.63 10.25 1.43
C ASP A 91 -0.32 9.70 1.97
N ILE A 92 0.73 9.85 1.18
CA ILE A 92 2.11 9.54 1.59
C ILE A 92 2.88 10.79 2.02
N TYR A 93 2.29 11.97 1.80
CA TYR A 93 2.83 13.26 2.21
C TYR A 93 1.76 14.34 2.19
N GLY A 94 1.88 15.30 3.11
CA GLY A 94 1.06 16.51 3.14
C GLY A 94 1.87 17.71 3.64
N ILE A 95 1.55 18.89 3.12
CA ILE A 95 2.13 20.16 3.58
C ILE A 95 1.07 21.25 3.60
N ASN A 96 1.03 21.99 4.72
CA ASN A 96 0.16 23.14 4.87
C ASN A 96 0.79 24.34 4.14
N LEU A 97 0.09 24.85 3.14
CA LEU A 97 0.47 26.04 2.35
C LEU A 97 -0.54 27.18 2.51
N GLN A 98 -1.40 27.13 3.55
CA GLN A 98 -2.50 28.06 3.73
C GLN A 98 -2.04 29.52 3.81
N SER A 99 -0.97 29.79 4.56
CA SER A 99 -0.45 31.16 4.75
C SER A 99 0.04 31.84 3.46
N GLY A 100 0.60 31.05 2.52
CA GLY A 100 1.18 31.58 1.28
C GLY A 100 0.30 31.44 0.04
N PHE A 101 -0.46 30.34 -0.04
CA PHE A 101 -1.15 29.91 -1.25
C PHE A 101 -2.64 29.59 -1.04
N GLY A 102 -3.12 29.50 0.20
CA GLY A 102 -4.53 29.27 0.52
C GLY A 102 -5.05 27.86 0.26
N PHE A 103 -4.17 26.84 0.25
CA PHE A 103 -4.56 25.44 0.19
C PHE A 103 -3.55 24.53 0.93
N ASN A 104 -3.93 23.28 1.17
CA ASN A 104 -3.03 22.21 1.60
C ASN A 104 -2.66 21.34 0.39
N TYR A 105 -1.39 20.97 0.29
CA TYR A 105 -0.91 20.09 -0.77
C TYR A 105 -0.72 18.68 -0.22
N PHE A 106 -1.21 17.69 -0.97
CA PHE A 106 -1.09 16.27 -0.65
C PHE A 106 -0.44 15.52 -1.81
N MET A 107 0.28 14.45 -1.48
CA MET A 107 0.76 13.47 -2.45
C MET A 107 0.09 12.15 -2.14
N GLU A 108 -0.80 11.74 -3.03
CA GLU A 108 -1.56 10.50 -2.91
C GLU A 108 -0.64 9.29 -3.07
N GLY A 109 -0.96 8.24 -2.32
CA GLY A 109 -0.40 6.92 -2.45
C GLY A 109 -0.80 6.23 -3.76
N ALA A 110 -0.26 5.03 -3.98
CA ALA A 110 -0.57 4.29 -5.19
C ALA A 110 -2.03 3.78 -5.14
N PRO A 111 -2.85 4.05 -6.17
CA PRO A 111 -4.21 3.52 -6.24
C PRO A 111 -4.17 2.02 -6.50
N ARG A 112 -5.35 1.38 -6.47
CA ARG A 112 -5.48 -0.02 -6.85
C ARG A 112 -4.87 -0.30 -8.21
N THR A 113 -3.87 -1.18 -8.22
CA THR A 113 -3.11 -1.54 -9.42
C THR A 113 -3.07 -3.05 -9.57
N TRP A 114 -3.07 -3.55 -10.81
CA TRP A 114 -2.99 -4.98 -11.09
C TRP A 114 -2.13 -5.24 -12.32
N GLY A 115 -1.61 -6.47 -12.43
CA GLY A 115 -0.74 -6.84 -13.53
C GLY A 115 -0.70 -8.33 -13.78
N VAL A 116 -0.30 -8.68 -15.00
CA VAL A 116 -0.04 -10.07 -15.41
C VAL A 116 1.44 -10.22 -15.74
N GLU A 117 2.05 -11.30 -15.27
CA GLU A 117 3.45 -11.61 -15.48
C GLU A 117 3.61 -12.98 -16.14
N LEU A 118 4.47 -13.05 -17.16
CA LEU A 118 4.90 -14.29 -17.80
C LEU A 118 6.38 -14.50 -17.52
N THR A 119 6.73 -15.66 -16.96
CA THR A 119 8.11 -16.00 -16.62
C THR A 119 8.58 -17.19 -17.46
N TYR A 120 9.79 -17.07 -17.99
CA TYR A 120 10.53 -18.17 -18.62
C TYR A 120 11.95 -18.24 -18.07
N ARG A 121 12.39 -19.42 -17.61
CA ARG A 121 13.74 -19.66 -17.08
C ARG A 121 14.53 -20.59 -18.02
N PHE A 122 15.74 -20.20 -18.39
CA PHE A 122 16.62 -20.90 -19.35
C PHE A 122 17.47 -21.99 -18.69
#